data_AF-A0A4Q3GN26-F1
#
_entry.id   AF-A0A4Q3GN26-F1
#
_cell.length_a   1.000
_cell.length_b   1.000
_cell.length_c   1.000
_cell.angle_alpha   90.00
_cell.angle_beta   90.00
_cell.angle_gamma   90.00
#
_symmetry.space_group_name_H-M   'P 1'
#
loop_
_entity.id
_entity.type
_entity.pdbx_description
1 polymer ?
#
loop_
_entity_poly.entity_id
_entity_poly.type
_entity_poly.pdbx_seq_one_letter_code
_entity_poly.pdbx_strand_id
1 'polypeptide(L)'
;MEDVLTADDPLYEKLYDVLEEAKNVGNYVEVDITPDMHELRAKAPVHKGKLREILDLPVHHRHPLAEGCQHWTVLSYEACEAVFRDPATYSNSISHTPNQGNEISLSVLEMDPPMHRAYRRTIQPKFLMPEAIGWWREVTIDSIVERLIERLAGRERSDLNIDFCARIPVYTITTAIGLE
;
A
#
# COMPACT_ATOMS: atom_id res chain seq x y z
N MET A 1 30.91 4.08 -6.81
CA MET A 1 29.56 3.54 -7.10
C MET A 1 28.71 4.73 -7.43
N GLU A 2 28.03 4.71 -8.58
CA GLU A 2 27.12 5.79 -8.96
C GLU A 2 25.99 5.85 -7.92
N ASP A 3 25.69 7.05 -7.44
CA ASP A 3 24.66 7.23 -6.42
C ASP A 3 23.29 7.05 -7.06
N VAL A 4 22.77 5.82 -7.00
CA VAL A 4 21.48 5.45 -7.60
C VAL A 4 20.36 6.39 -7.11
N LEU A 5 20.42 6.84 -5.85
CA LEU A 5 19.38 7.72 -5.27
C LEU A 5 19.25 9.03 -6.03
N THR A 6 20.37 9.58 -6.49
CA THR A 6 20.43 10.86 -7.18
C THR A 6 20.73 10.72 -8.66
N ALA A 7 20.71 9.50 -9.20
CA ALA A 7 20.90 9.24 -10.64
C ALA A 7 19.62 9.53 -11.45
N ASP A 8 19.81 10.03 -12.68
CA ASP A 8 18.76 10.17 -13.68
C ASP A 8 18.62 8.84 -14.45
N ASP A 9 17.92 7.89 -13.84
CA ASP A 9 17.64 6.58 -14.45
C ASP A 9 16.20 6.54 -15.01
N PRO A 10 16.00 6.32 -16.33
CA PRO A 10 14.69 6.14 -16.95
C PRO A 10 13.83 5.04 -16.34
N LEU A 11 14.43 4.09 -15.61
CA LEU A 11 13.71 3.07 -14.87
C LEU A 11 12.78 3.66 -13.81
N TYR A 12 13.11 4.81 -13.19
CA TYR A 12 12.24 5.46 -12.21
C TYR A 12 10.91 5.88 -12.82
N GLU A 13 10.94 6.56 -13.97
CA GLU A 13 9.71 6.99 -14.66
C GLU A 13 8.84 5.79 -14.99
N LYS A 14 9.45 4.68 -15.43
CA LYS A 14 8.73 3.45 -15.74
C LYS A 14 8.14 2.75 -14.51
N LEU A 15 8.90 2.66 -13.41
CA LEU A 15 8.45 1.99 -12.18
C LEU A 15 7.35 2.76 -11.45
N TYR A 16 7.33 4.08 -11.59
CA TYR A 16 6.41 4.97 -10.89
C TYR A 16 5.34 5.61 -11.78
N ASP A 17 5.15 5.08 -12.99
CA ASP A 17 3.96 5.36 -13.78
C ASP A 17 2.77 4.59 -13.21
N VAL A 18 2.22 5.11 -12.12
CA VAL A 18 1.08 4.52 -11.40
C VAL A 18 -0.18 4.48 -12.28
N LEU A 19 -0.30 5.40 -13.25
CA LEU A 19 -1.41 5.42 -14.18
C LEU A 19 -1.35 4.20 -15.10
N GLU A 20 -0.20 3.96 -15.71
CA GLU A 20 0.02 2.84 -16.60
C GLU A 20 -0.06 1.51 -15.83
N GLU A 21 0.48 1.45 -14.60
CA GLU A 21 0.29 0.31 -13.70
C GLU A 21 -1.20 0.02 -13.47
N ALA A 22 -1.98 1.04 -13.08
CA ALA A 22 -3.41 0.90 -12.80
C ALA A 22 -4.20 0.43 -14.03
N LYS A 23 -3.84 0.89 -15.24
CA LYS A 23 -4.44 0.42 -16.49
C LYS A 23 -4.11 -1.04 -16.76
N ASN A 24 -2.84 -1.42 -16.62
CA ASN A 24 -2.37 -2.78 -16.89
C ASN A 24 -3.01 -3.83 -15.97
N VAL A 25 -3.23 -3.48 -14.69
CA VAL A 25 -3.93 -4.37 -13.75
C VAL A 25 -5.46 -4.21 -13.77
N GLY A 26 -5.99 -3.36 -14.65
CA GLY A 26 -7.43 -3.11 -14.77
C GLY A 26 -8.06 -2.45 -13.55
N ASN A 27 -7.27 -1.77 -12.71
CA ASN A 27 -7.74 -1.04 -11.52
C ASN A 27 -7.97 0.45 -11.79
N TYR A 28 -7.67 0.95 -12.99
CA TYR A 28 -7.85 2.36 -13.33
C TYR A 28 -9.32 2.82 -13.22
N VAL A 29 -9.51 3.99 -12.59
CA VAL A 29 -10.79 4.72 -12.50
C VAL A 29 -10.44 6.19 -12.74
N GLU A 30 -10.98 6.79 -13.81
CA GLU A 30 -10.66 8.16 -14.23
C GLU A 30 -11.44 9.23 -13.46
N VAL A 31 -12.43 8.84 -12.67
CA VAL A 31 -13.32 9.74 -11.93
C VAL A 31 -12.95 9.80 -10.44
N ASP A 32 -13.09 10.99 -9.84
CA ASP A 32 -13.02 11.13 -8.39
C ASP A 32 -14.32 10.63 -7.75
N ILE A 33 -14.22 9.50 -7.06
CA ILE A 33 -15.36 8.82 -6.40
C ILE A 33 -15.62 9.32 -4.98
N THR A 34 -14.81 10.26 -4.47
CA THR A 34 -14.90 10.75 -3.09
C THR A 34 -16.28 11.35 -2.78
N PRO A 35 -16.90 12.17 -3.66
CA PRO A 35 -18.25 12.70 -3.42
C PRO A 35 -19.29 11.58 -3.30
N ASP A 36 -19.27 10.58 -4.18
CA ASP A 36 -20.23 9.47 -4.15
C ASP A 36 -20.05 8.60 -2.90
N MET A 37 -18.80 8.33 -2.50
CA MET A 37 -18.49 7.65 -1.25
C MET A 37 -18.99 8.43 -0.02
N HIS A 38 -18.94 9.76 -0.07
CA HIS A 38 -19.48 10.61 0.99
C HIS A 38 -21.01 10.49 1.08
N GLU A 39 -21.71 10.48 -0.05
CA GLU A 39 -23.16 10.27 -0.08
C GLU A 39 -23.55 8.87 0.41
N LEU A 40 -22.83 7.83 -0.01
CA LEU A 40 -23.06 6.47 0.47
C LEU A 40 -22.87 6.39 2.00
N ARG A 41 -21.78 6.94 2.52
CA ARG A 41 -21.50 6.96 3.96
C ARG A 41 -22.60 7.70 4.75
N ALA A 42 -23.14 8.79 4.20
CA ALA A 42 -24.24 9.54 4.81
C ALA A 42 -25.56 8.74 4.85
N LYS A 43 -25.78 7.85 3.87
CA LYS A 43 -26.96 6.96 3.83
C LYS A 43 -26.86 5.81 4.83
N ALA A 44 -25.70 5.16 4.92
CA ALA A 44 -25.45 4.07 5.85
C ALA A 44 -23.95 3.82 6.06
N PRO A 45 -23.54 3.28 7.23
CA PRO A 45 -22.14 2.91 7.49
C PRO A 45 -21.69 1.68 6.70
N VAL A 46 -22.63 0.81 6.30
CA VAL A 46 -22.39 -0.46 5.59
C VAL A 46 -23.42 -0.63 4.47
N HIS A 47 -22.94 -1.01 3.29
CA HIS A 47 -23.75 -1.28 2.10
C HIS A 47 -23.51 -2.69 1.61
N LYS A 48 -24.56 -3.36 1.12
CA LYS A 48 -24.43 -4.67 0.48
C LYS A 48 -23.88 -4.49 -0.94
N GLY A 49 -22.91 -5.31 -1.33
CA GLY A 49 -22.24 -5.27 -2.64
C GLY A 49 -20.84 -4.67 -2.58
N LYS A 50 -20.12 -4.76 -3.71
CA LYS A 50 -18.79 -4.14 -3.86
C LYS A 50 -18.93 -2.65 -4.17
N LEU A 51 -17.99 -1.84 -3.70
CA LEU A 51 -18.01 -0.39 -3.96
C LEU A 51 -18.11 -0.07 -5.47
N ARG A 52 -17.35 -0.80 -6.30
CA ARG A 52 -17.41 -0.63 -7.77
C ARG A 52 -18.78 -0.94 -8.36
N GLU A 53 -19.48 -1.96 -7.85
CA GLU A 53 -20.83 -2.31 -8.31
C GLU A 53 -21.86 -1.25 -7.86
N ILE A 54 -21.74 -0.76 -6.63
CA ILE A 54 -22.64 0.27 -6.06
C ILE A 54 -22.51 1.59 -6.82
N LEU A 55 -21.29 1.92 -7.27
CA LEU A 55 -20.96 3.16 -7.97
C LEU A 55 -20.95 3.03 -9.51
N ASP A 56 -21.38 1.90 -10.05
CA ASP A 56 -21.38 1.63 -11.50
C ASP A 56 -20.00 1.85 -12.18
N LEU A 57 -18.94 1.46 -11.47
CA LEU A 57 -17.55 1.55 -11.94
C LEU A 57 -17.13 0.26 -12.67
N PRO A 58 -16.12 0.32 -13.56
CA PRO A 58 -15.59 -0.86 -14.23
C PRO A 58 -15.26 -2.00 -13.26
N VAL A 59 -15.62 -3.22 -13.63
CA VAL A 59 -15.40 -4.41 -12.78
C VAL A 59 -13.90 -4.68 -12.62
N HIS A 60 -13.46 -4.86 -11.37
CA HIS A 60 -12.10 -5.26 -11.04
C HIS A 60 -12.14 -6.24 -9.86
N HIS A 61 -11.51 -7.41 -10.04
CA HIS A 61 -11.43 -8.45 -9.02
C HIS A 61 -10.00 -8.54 -8.49
N ARG A 62 -9.74 -7.85 -7.37
CA ARG A 62 -8.41 -7.85 -6.75
C ARG A 62 -8.02 -9.21 -6.17
N HIS A 63 -8.98 -9.92 -5.58
CA HIS A 63 -8.77 -11.16 -4.83
C HIS A 63 -9.50 -12.31 -5.52
N PRO A 64 -8.78 -13.26 -6.15
CA PRO A 64 -9.40 -14.38 -6.86
C PRO A 64 -10.33 -15.22 -5.97
N LEU A 65 -9.94 -15.43 -4.71
CA LEU A 65 -10.73 -16.21 -3.76
C LEU A 65 -12.06 -15.56 -3.37
N ALA A 66 -12.25 -14.27 -3.66
CA ALA A 66 -13.51 -13.57 -3.42
C ALA A 66 -14.55 -13.80 -4.53
N GLU A 67 -14.22 -14.51 -5.61
CA GLU A 67 -15.17 -14.80 -6.67
C GLU A 67 -16.38 -15.60 -6.15
N GLY A 68 -17.59 -15.17 -6.52
CA GLY A 68 -18.84 -15.77 -6.05
C GLY A 68 -19.23 -15.48 -4.59
N CYS A 69 -18.35 -14.86 -3.80
CA CYS A 69 -18.67 -14.48 -2.42
C CYS A 69 -19.63 -13.29 -2.36
N GLN A 70 -20.45 -13.23 -1.31
CA GLN A 70 -21.22 -12.03 -1.00
C GLN A 70 -20.28 -10.93 -0.46
N HIS A 71 -20.46 -9.71 -0.96
CA HIS A 71 -19.63 -8.57 -0.59
C HIS A 71 -20.41 -7.54 0.23
N TRP A 72 -19.65 -6.79 1.02
CA TRP A 72 -20.12 -5.64 1.78
C TRP A 72 -19.09 -4.52 1.68
N THR A 73 -19.57 -3.29 1.57
CA THR A 73 -18.76 -2.08 1.55
C THR A 73 -18.94 -1.34 2.86
N VAL A 74 -17.85 -1.09 3.58
CA VAL A 74 -17.85 -0.47 4.91
C VAL A 74 -17.21 0.90 4.80
N LEU A 75 -17.90 1.97 5.24
CA LEU A 75 -17.53 3.36 4.95
C LEU A 75 -17.39 4.25 6.18
N SER A 76 -17.94 3.87 7.33
CA SER A 76 -17.76 4.62 8.59
C SER A 76 -16.55 4.12 9.36
N TYR A 77 -15.89 5.01 10.11
CA TYR A 77 -14.79 4.67 10.99
C TYR A 77 -15.16 3.54 11.97
N GLU A 78 -16.29 3.66 12.66
CA GLU A 78 -16.71 2.71 13.69
C GLU A 78 -16.96 1.31 13.12
N ALA A 79 -17.62 1.22 11.96
CA ALA A 79 -17.86 -0.07 11.31
C ALA A 79 -16.55 -0.69 10.77
N CYS A 80 -15.65 0.10 10.19
CA CYS A 80 -14.34 -0.38 9.76
C CYS A 80 -13.54 -0.91 10.96
N GLU A 81 -13.54 -0.16 12.06
CA GLU A 81 -12.82 -0.52 13.28
C GLU A 81 -13.36 -1.81 13.91
N ALA A 82 -14.69 -1.97 13.96
CA ALA A 82 -15.33 -3.19 14.43
C ALA A 82 -14.92 -4.42 13.58
N VAL A 83 -14.89 -4.27 12.25
CA VAL A 83 -14.45 -5.33 11.33
C VAL A 83 -12.97 -5.67 11.54
N PHE A 84 -12.09 -4.66 11.58
CA PHE A 84 -10.65 -4.87 11.74
C PHE A 84 -10.24 -5.48 13.09
N ARG A 85 -11.07 -5.34 14.12
CA ARG A 85 -10.83 -5.91 15.46
C ARG A 85 -11.36 -7.32 15.64
N ASP A 86 -12.14 -7.84 14.70
CA ASP A 86 -12.72 -9.19 14.77
C ASP A 86 -12.18 -10.11 13.67
N PRO A 87 -10.90 -10.55 13.76
CA PRO A 87 -10.31 -11.47 12.80
C PRO A 87 -10.89 -12.89 12.90
N ALA A 88 -11.69 -13.20 13.93
CA ALA A 88 -12.35 -14.50 14.05
C ALA A 88 -13.56 -14.59 13.11
N THR A 89 -14.26 -13.48 12.91
CA THR A 89 -15.36 -13.37 11.94
C THR A 89 -14.85 -12.93 10.56
N TYR A 90 -13.90 -11.99 10.51
CA TYR A 90 -13.40 -11.38 9.27
C TYR A 90 -11.95 -11.82 8.99
N SER A 91 -11.84 -12.98 8.36
CA SER A 91 -10.57 -13.61 7.98
C SER A 91 -9.82 -12.82 6.87
N ASN A 92 -8.49 -12.83 6.93
CA ASN A 92 -7.62 -12.28 5.90
C ASN A 92 -7.27 -13.28 4.78
N SER A 93 -7.70 -14.54 4.91
CA SER A 93 -7.37 -15.61 3.95
C SER A 93 -7.82 -15.32 2.53
N ILE A 94 -8.85 -14.49 2.34
CA ILE A 94 -9.32 -14.07 1.01
C ILE A 94 -8.26 -13.28 0.23
N SER A 95 -7.31 -12.65 0.92
CA SER A 95 -6.22 -11.90 0.32
C SER A 95 -5.18 -12.81 -0.36
N HIS A 96 -5.17 -14.10 -0.01
CA HIS A 96 -4.24 -15.07 -0.56
C HIS A 96 -4.43 -15.20 -2.07
N THR A 97 -3.32 -15.18 -2.80
CA THR A 97 -3.29 -15.41 -4.25
C THR A 97 -2.67 -16.79 -4.51
N PRO A 98 -3.48 -17.82 -4.82
CA PRO A 98 -2.99 -19.18 -5.03
C PRO A 98 -1.95 -19.23 -6.16
N ASN A 99 -0.83 -19.91 -5.91
CA ASN A 99 0.16 -20.26 -6.93
C ASN A 99 0.08 -21.77 -7.24
N GLN A 100 0.88 -22.29 -8.19
CA GLN A 100 0.82 -23.71 -8.59
C GLN A 100 1.05 -24.70 -7.43
N GLY A 101 1.75 -24.29 -6.36
CA GLY A 101 1.95 -25.09 -5.14
C GLY A 101 0.97 -24.76 -4.01
N ASN A 102 0.06 -23.81 -4.23
CA ASN A 102 -0.76 -23.16 -3.19
C ASN A 102 0.08 -22.75 -1.96
N GLU A 103 1.30 -22.27 -2.22
CA GLU A 103 2.22 -21.84 -1.18
C GLU A 103 1.72 -20.53 -0.59
N ILE A 104 1.48 -20.51 0.72
CA ILE A 104 1.30 -19.26 1.44
C ILE A 104 2.67 -18.59 1.46
N SER A 105 2.86 -17.54 0.65
CA SER A 105 4.11 -16.80 0.47
C SER A 105 4.56 -16.00 1.72
N LEU A 106 3.94 -16.28 2.87
CA LEU A 106 4.22 -15.73 4.19
C LEU A 106 4.07 -14.20 4.30
N SER A 107 3.29 -13.57 3.43
CA SER A 107 2.85 -12.20 3.70
C SER A 107 2.04 -12.18 4.98
N VAL A 108 2.54 -11.48 6.01
CA VAL A 108 1.85 -11.32 7.31
C VAL A 108 0.43 -10.74 7.13
N LEU A 109 0.15 -10.11 5.99
CA LEU A 109 -1.15 -9.52 5.64
C LEU A 109 -2.20 -10.57 5.20
N GLU A 110 -1.79 -11.78 4.84
CA GLU A 110 -2.69 -12.87 4.40
C GLU A 110 -3.02 -13.85 5.55
N MET A 111 -2.42 -13.66 6.73
CA MET A 111 -2.51 -14.58 7.85
C MET A 111 -3.58 -14.17 8.86
N ASP A 112 -4.24 -15.17 9.47
CA ASP A 112 -5.06 -14.99 10.67
C ASP A 112 -4.34 -15.47 11.94
N PRO A 113 -4.82 -15.08 13.14
CA PRO A 113 -4.36 -15.67 14.39
C PRO A 113 -4.57 -17.21 14.42
N PRO A 114 -3.68 -17.98 15.09
CA PRO A 114 -2.53 -17.53 15.87
C PRO A 114 -1.26 -17.26 15.05
N MET A 115 -1.20 -17.70 13.78
CA MET A 115 -0.02 -17.60 12.93
C MET A 115 0.40 -16.13 12.73
N HIS A 116 -0.54 -15.26 12.37
CA HIS A 116 -0.29 -13.82 12.24
C HIS A 116 0.40 -13.23 13.48
N ARG A 117 -0.05 -13.59 14.69
CA ARG A 117 0.52 -13.06 15.94
C ARG A 117 1.96 -13.53 16.15
N ALA A 118 2.27 -14.77 15.79
CA ALA A 118 3.62 -15.31 15.89
C ALA A 118 4.59 -14.56 14.96
N TYR A 119 4.24 -14.42 13.68
CA TYR A 119 5.06 -13.68 12.70
C TYR A 119 5.15 -12.18 13.02
N ARG A 120 4.03 -11.54 13.37
CA ARG A 120 4.04 -10.11 13.71
C ARG A 120 4.96 -9.82 14.90
N ARG A 121 4.99 -10.69 15.91
CA ARG A 121 5.84 -10.52 17.10
C ARG A 121 7.33 -10.52 16.78
N THR A 122 7.78 -11.23 15.73
CA THR A 122 9.20 -11.28 15.37
C THR A 122 9.65 -10.00 14.66
N ILE A 123 8.80 -9.42 13.81
CA ILE A 123 9.14 -8.25 12.99
C ILE A 123 8.79 -6.92 13.67
N GLN A 124 7.71 -6.85 14.44
CA GLN A 124 7.16 -5.60 14.99
C GLN A 124 8.18 -4.76 15.80
N PRO A 125 9.08 -5.32 16.63
CA PRO A 125 10.04 -4.52 17.39
C PRO A 125 10.92 -3.63 16.51
N LYS A 126 11.19 -4.02 15.25
CA LYS A 126 11.98 -3.21 14.31
C LYS A 126 11.28 -1.94 13.84
N PHE A 127 9.98 -1.80 14.09
CA PHE A 127 9.18 -0.64 13.71
C PHE A 127 8.62 0.13 14.91
N LEU A 128 9.04 -0.24 16.13
CA LEU A 128 8.67 0.47 17.35
C LEU A 128 9.85 1.31 17.85
N MET A 129 9.59 2.13 18.86
CA MET A 129 10.67 2.87 19.54
C MET A 129 11.58 1.90 20.31
N PRO A 130 12.91 2.13 20.32
CA PRO A 130 13.62 3.27 19.72
C PRO A 130 13.98 3.14 18.22
N GLU A 131 13.86 1.94 17.63
CA GLU A 131 14.29 1.64 16.25
C GLU A 131 13.63 2.54 15.20
N ALA A 132 12.34 2.87 15.38
CA ALA A 132 11.58 3.73 14.48
C ALA A 132 12.16 5.14 14.33
N ILE A 133 12.74 5.70 15.40
CA ILE A 133 13.37 7.02 15.34
C ILE A 133 14.86 6.89 15.03
N GLY A 134 15.58 5.97 15.65
CA GLY A 134 17.01 5.82 15.39
C GLY A 134 17.32 5.30 13.99
N TRP A 135 17.08 4.01 13.74
CA TRP A 135 17.47 3.37 12.49
C TRP A 135 16.68 3.88 11.28
N TRP A 136 15.35 3.98 11.42
CA TRP A 136 14.50 4.35 10.29
C TRP A 136 14.56 5.83 10.00
N ARG A 137 14.30 6.70 10.98
CA ARG A 137 14.25 8.14 10.74
C ARG A 137 15.66 8.74 10.62
N GLU A 138 16.40 8.78 11.73
CA GLU A 138 17.66 9.54 11.83
C GLU A 138 18.76 8.98 10.91
N VAL A 139 18.87 7.65 10.81
CA VAL A 139 19.93 7.02 10.01
C VAL A 139 19.56 6.88 8.54
N THR A 140 18.30 6.53 8.24
CA THR A 140 17.91 6.16 6.86
C THR A 140 17.14 7.30 6.16
N ILE A 141 15.96 7.67 6.67
CA ILE A 141 15.04 8.58 5.98
C ILE A 141 15.60 10.00 5.90
N ASP A 142 16.16 10.55 6.99
CA ASP A 142 16.65 11.92 7.03
C ASP A 142 17.78 12.12 5.99
N SER A 143 18.72 11.17 5.91
CA SER A 143 19.79 11.16 4.89
C SER A 143 19.25 11.11 3.46
N ILE A 144 18.25 10.26 3.20
CA ILE A 144 17.62 10.17 1.86
C ILE A 144 16.97 11.51 1.49
N VAL A 145 16.18 12.08 2.40
CA VAL A 145 15.47 13.34 2.18
C VAL A 145 16.44 14.49 1.95
N GLU A 146 17.47 14.64 2.79
CA GLU A 146 18.49 15.69 2.66
C GLU A 146 19.13 15.66 1.26
N ARG A 147 19.58 14.48 0.81
CA ARG A 147 20.23 14.31 -0.49
C ARG A 147 19.29 14.61 -1.66
N LEU A 148 18.02 14.24 -1.56
CA LEU A 148 17.03 14.57 -2.59
C LEU A 148 16.71 16.07 -2.61
N ILE A 149 16.64 16.74 -1.46
CA ILE A 149 16.48 18.20 -1.39
C ILE A 149 17.70 18.91 -1.97
N GLU A 150 18.91 18.45 -1.67
CA GLU A 150 20.15 18.99 -2.25
C GLU A 150 20.18 18.82 -3.78
N ARG A 151 19.75 17.67 -4.30
CA ARG A 151 19.62 17.42 -5.75
C ARG A 151 18.65 18.40 -6.42
N LEU A 152 17.60 18.82 -5.72
CA LEU A 152 16.63 19.79 -6.21
C LEU A 152 17.13 21.24 -6.10
N ALA A 153 18.16 21.50 -5.30
CA ALA A 153 18.66 22.85 -5.08
C ALA A 153 19.18 23.48 -6.38
N GLY A 154 18.75 24.71 -6.65
CA GLY A 154 19.13 25.46 -7.85
C GLY A 154 18.32 25.13 -9.11
N ARG A 155 17.38 24.18 -9.07
CA ARG A 155 16.42 23.98 -10.15
C ARG A 155 15.29 25.02 -10.05
N GLU A 156 14.90 25.62 -11.17
CA GLU A 156 13.73 26.50 -11.23
C GLU A 156 12.40 25.72 -11.19
N ARG A 157 12.42 24.45 -11.63
CA ARG A 157 11.28 23.54 -11.67
C ARG A 157 11.72 22.11 -11.42
N SER A 158 10.83 21.32 -10.83
CA SER A 158 10.99 19.87 -10.64
C SER A 158 9.64 19.17 -10.68
N ASP A 159 9.65 17.88 -11.03
CA ASP A 159 8.51 17.01 -10.81
C ASP A 159 8.64 16.40 -9.41
N LEU A 160 7.87 16.90 -8.44
CA LEU A 160 7.96 16.42 -7.07
C LEU A 160 7.64 14.93 -6.89
N ASN A 161 6.87 14.33 -7.81
CA ASN A 161 6.63 12.90 -7.73
C ASN A 161 7.92 12.14 -8.07
N ILE A 162 8.46 12.33 -9.27
CA ILE A 162 9.60 11.55 -9.78
C ILE A 162 10.94 11.97 -9.16
N ASP A 163 11.15 13.27 -8.96
CA ASP A 163 12.41 13.79 -8.41
C ASP A 163 12.52 13.63 -6.89
N PHE A 164 11.41 13.39 -6.17
CA PHE A 164 11.39 13.38 -4.71
C PHE A 164 10.54 12.25 -4.11
N CYS A 165 9.21 12.34 -4.20
CA CYS A 165 8.29 11.47 -3.45
C CYS A 165 8.42 9.99 -3.80
N ALA A 166 8.55 9.65 -5.08
CA ALA A 166 8.68 8.28 -5.55
C ALA A 166 9.97 7.61 -5.07
N ARG A 167 11.05 8.38 -4.92
CA ARG A 167 12.36 7.84 -4.53
C ARG A 167 12.39 7.43 -3.05
N ILE A 168 11.75 8.21 -2.18
CA ILE A 168 11.86 8.02 -0.72
C ILE A 168 11.47 6.60 -0.26
N PRO A 169 10.29 6.03 -0.60
CA PRO A 169 9.86 4.75 -0.05
C PRO A 169 10.74 3.57 -0.46
N VAL A 170 11.13 3.48 -1.74
CA VAL A 170 11.98 2.38 -2.21
C VAL A 170 13.35 2.44 -1.57
N TYR A 171 13.99 3.61 -1.53
CA TYR A 171 15.28 3.74 -0.85
C TYR A 171 15.20 3.49 0.65
N THR A 172 14.13 3.97 1.28
CA THR A 172 13.92 3.73 2.71
C THR A 172 13.90 2.24 3.00
N ILE A 173 13.14 1.45 2.23
CA ILE A 173 13.05 0.00 2.44
C ILE A 173 14.34 -0.71 2.04
N THR A 174 14.90 -0.44 0.86
CA THR A 174 16.11 -1.12 0.37
C THR A 174 17.31 -0.87 1.29
N THR A 175 17.53 0.39 1.69
CA THR A 175 18.60 0.73 2.64
C THR A 175 18.34 0.14 4.02
N ALA A 176 17.11 0.20 4.54
CA ALA A 176 16.80 -0.34 5.86
C ALA A 176 16.96 -1.86 5.96
N ILE A 177 16.81 -2.60 4.85
CA ILE A 177 17.03 -4.05 4.79
C ILE A 177 18.45 -4.44 4.36
N GLY A 178 19.35 -3.47 4.17
CA GLY A 178 20.77 -3.70 3.88
C GLY A 178 21.10 -3.95 2.41
N LEU A 179 20.26 -3.48 1.49
CA LEU A 179 20.60 -3.40 0.07
C LEU A 179 21.28 -2.05 -0.19
N GLU A 180 22.44 -2.09 -0.85
CA GLU A 180 23.20 -0.92 -1.33
C GLU A 180 22.94 -0.68 -2.81
#